data_AF-A0A2R6E1N8-F1
#
_entry.id   AF-A0A2R6E1N8-F1
#
_cell.length_a   1.000
_cell.length_b   1.000
_cell.length_c   1.000
_cell.angle_alpha   90.00
_cell.angle_beta   90.00
_cell.angle_gamma   90.00
#
_symmetry.space_group_name_H-M   'P 1'
#
loop_
_entity.id
_entity.type
_entity.pdbx_description
1 polymer ?
#
loop_
_entity_poly.entity_id
_entity_poly.type
_entity_poly.pdbx_seq_one_letter_code
_entity_poly.pdbx_strand_id
1 'polypeptide(L)' 'MAQSEKQIPVSEDTFEALGEFKGAGETWDDVLTELLERSHRLNRRELLDRTADDEYVPLEDA' A
#
# COMPACT_ATOMS: atom_id res chain seq x y z
N MET A 1 -0.82 -22.26 -0.16
CA MET A 1 -0.12 -21.14 0.48
C MET A 1 -1.01 -20.63 1.59
N ALA A 2 -0.65 -20.80 2.86
CA ALA A 2 -1.48 -20.32 3.96
C ALA A 2 -1.33 -18.79 4.04
N GLN A 3 -2.37 -18.04 3.69
CA GLN A 3 -2.44 -16.63 4.09
C GLN A 3 -2.48 -16.63 5.62
N SER A 4 -1.43 -16.11 6.26
CA SER A 4 -1.47 -15.88 7.69
C SER A 4 -2.57 -14.85 7.95
N GLU A 5 -3.60 -15.22 8.72
CA GLU A 5 -4.63 -14.30 9.19
C GLU A 5 -3.94 -13.24 10.09
N LYS A 6 -3.59 -12.11 9.48
CA LYS A 6 -2.98 -10.96 10.16
C LYS A 6 -4.07 -9.95 10.48
N GLN A 7 -4.24 -9.64 11.76
CA GLN A 7 -5.14 -8.59 12.20
C GLN A 7 -4.37 -7.28 12.33
N ILE A 8 -4.91 -6.21 11.76
CA ILE A 8 -4.35 -4.86 11.86
C ILE A 8 -5.25 -4.08 12.81
N PRO A 9 -4.78 -3.70 14.01
CA PRO A 9 -5.56 -2.86 14.90
C PRO A 9 -5.68 -1.45 14.31
N VAL A 10 -6.90 -0.92 14.29
CA VAL A 10 -7.23 0.41 13.79
C VAL A 10 -8.13 1.13 14.80
N SER A 11 -8.20 2.46 14.69
CA SER A 11 -9.18 3.24 15.45
C SER A 11 -10.59 3.03 14.91
N GLU A 12 -11.61 3.33 15.71
CA GLU A 12 -13.02 3.25 15.29
C GLU A 12 -13.29 4.18 14.11
N ASP A 13 -12.81 5.43 14.16
CA ASP A 13 -12.95 6.40 13.06
C ASP A 13 -12.32 5.88 11.76
N THR A 14 -11.15 5.24 11.85
CA THR A 14 -10.50 4.64 10.67
C THR A 14 -11.30 3.45 10.15
N PHE A 15 -11.86 2.64 11.03
CA PHE A 15 -12.68 1.49 10.63
C PHE A 15 -13.96 1.93 9.91
N GLU A 16 -14.62 2.97 10.41
CA GLU A 16 -15.81 3.55 9.76
C GLU A 16 -15.47 4.11 8.37
N ALA A 17 -14.40 4.90 8.25
CA ALA A 17 -13.95 5.43 6.97
C ALA A 17 -13.59 4.32 5.96
N LEU A 18 -12.98 3.21 6.42
CA LEU A 18 -12.72 2.04 5.58
C LEU A 18 -14.02 1.32 5.17
N GLY A 19 -15.04 1.34 6.04
CA GLY A 19 -16.38 0.82 5.74
C GLY A 19 -17.11 1.62 4.66
N GLU A 20 -16.98 2.96 4.66
CA GLU A 20 -17.51 3.82 3.60
C GLU A 20 -16.76 3.62 2.27
N PHE A 21 -15.45 3.37 2.35
CA PHE A 21 -14.62 3.07 1.19
C PHE A 21 -14.96 1.72 0.56
N LYS A 22 -15.36 0.74 1.36
CA LYS A 22 -15.69 -0.62 0.94
C LYS A 22 -16.96 -0.67 0.09
N GLY A 23 -16.85 -1.13 -1.15
CA GLY A 23 -17.95 -1.32 -2.08
C GLY A 23 -18.88 -2.48 -1.71
N ALA A 24 -20.08 -2.47 -2.32
CA ALA A 24 -21.05 -3.53 -2.11
C ALA A 24 -20.54 -4.88 -2.67
N GLY A 25 -20.39 -5.86 -1.78
CA GLY A 25 -19.93 -7.20 -2.15
C GLY A 25 -18.40 -7.40 -2.09
N GLU A 26 -17.63 -6.36 -1.77
CA GLU A 26 -16.18 -6.48 -1.57
C GLU A 26 -15.85 -7.10 -0.21
N THR A 27 -14.69 -7.73 -0.12
CA THR A 27 -14.13 -8.23 1.13
C THR A 27 -13.15 -7.21 1.73
N TRP A 28 -12.76 -7.40 2.98
CA TRP A 28 -11.72 -6.55 3.58
C TRP A 28 -10.35 -6.77 2.94
N ASP A 29 -10.09 -7.96 2.40
CA ASP A 29 -8.86 -8.24 1.67
C ASP A 29 -8.80 -7.48 0.34
N ASP A 30 -9.95 -7.30 -0.32
CA ASP A 30 -10.04 -6.50 -1.55
C ASP A 30 -9.69 -5.03 -1.26
N VAL A 31 -10.29 -4.47 -0.20
CA VAL A 31 -10.00 -3.10 0.27
C VAL A 31 -8.52 -2.93 0.60
N LEU A 32 -7.93 -3.88 1.36
CA LEU A 32 -6.51 -3.83 1.70
C LEU A 32 -5.61 -3.91 0.47
N THR A 33 -5.97 -4.75 -0.51
CA THR A 33 -5.22 -4.90 -1.76
C THR A 33 -5.22 -3.57 -2.53
N GLU A 34 -6.37 -2.92 -2.67
CA GLU A 34 -6.46 -1.63 -3.36
C GLU A 34 -5.63 -0.55 -2.67
N LEU A 35 -5.69 -0.48 -1.33
CA LEU A 35 -4.91 0.49 -0.55
C LEU A 35 -3.40 0.28 -0.73
N LEU A 36 -2.94 -0.97 -0.73
CA LEU A 36 -1.54 -1.32 -0.96
C LEU A 36 -1.11 -0.93 -2.37
N GLU A 37 -1.89 -1.26 -3.39
CA GLU A 37 -1.58 -0.88 -4.78
C GLU A 37 -1.49 0.63 -4.96
N ARG A 38 -2.44 1.37 -4.37
CA ARG A 38 -2.42 2.84 -4.39
C ARG A 38 -1.19 3.38 -3.69
N SER A 39 -0.87 2.87 -2.51
CA SER A 39 0.31 3.27 -1.74
C SER A 39 1.60 3.02 -2.52
N HIS A 40 1.77 1.81 -3.09
CA HIS A 40 2.93 1.48 -3.92
C HIS A 40 3.05 2.39 -5.14
N ARG A 41 1.94 2.70 -5.81
CA ARG A 41 1.97 3.61 -6.97
C ARG A 41 2.41 5.03 -6.58
N LEU A 42 1.91 5.54 -5.45
CA LEU A 42 2.30 6.85 -4.92
C LEU A 42 3.77 6.88 -4.51
N ASN A 43 4.20 5.86 -3.76
CA ASN A 43 5.58 5.74 -3.31
C ASN A 43 6.54 5.60 -4.50
N ARG A 44 6.20 4.79 -5.51
CA ARG A 44 7.00 4.67 -6.74
C ARG A 44 7.14 6.02 -7.45
N ARG A 45 6.05 6.78 -7.55
CA ARG A 45 6.11 8.12 -8.16
C ARG A 45 7.00 9.06 -7.35
N GLU A 46 6.84 9.10 -6.04
CA GLU A 46 7.66 9.93 -5.15
C GLU A 46 9.14 9.57 -5.23
N LEU A 47 9.47 8.27 -5.27
CA LEU A 47 10.84 7.81 -5.46
C LEU A 47 11.40 8.27 -6.79
N LEU A 48 10.64 8.12 -7.88
CA LEU A 48 11.07 8.58 -9.21
C LEU A 48 11.28 10.10 -9.26
N ASP A 49 10.38 10.88 -8.64
CA ASP A 49 10.51 12.34 -8.57
C ASP A 49 11.73 12.73 -7.74
N ARG A 50 11.98 12.05 -6.61
CA ARG A 50 13.12 12.31 -5.73
C ARG A 50 14.45 11.99 -6.39
N THR A 51 14.52 10.89 -7.12
CA THR A 51 15.76 10.42 -7.76
C THR A 51 15.89 10.91 -9.20
N ALA A 52 15.03 11.83 -9.68
CA ALA A 52 15.03 12.28 -11.06
C ALA A 52 16.33 12.99 -11.46
N ASP A 53 16.96 13.66 -10.50
CA ASP A 53 18.21 14.41 -10.68
C ASP A 53 19.44 13.67 -10.10
N ASP A 54 19.25 12.48 -9.54
CA ASP A 54 20.34 11.70 -8.93
C ASP A 54 21.20 11.03 -10.01
N GLU A 55 22.53 11.14 -9.89
CA GLU A 55 23.46 10.43 -10.77
C GLU A 55 23.46 8.93 -10.45
N TYR A 56 23.33 8.08 -11.47
CA TYR A 56 23.34 6.63 -11.30
C TYR A 56 24.70 6.15 -10.77
N VAL A 57 24.69 5.52 -9.60
CA VAL A 57 25.88 4.90 -9.00
C VAL A 57 25.84 3.38 -9.23
N PRO A 58 26.94 2.74 -9.70
CA PRO A 58 26.99 1.29 -9.81
C PRO A 58 26.70 0.64 -8.45
N LEU A 59 25.83 -0.38 -8.44
CA LEU A 59 25.66 -1.23 -7.27
C LEU A 59 26.92 -2.07 -7.12
N GLU A 60 27.60 -1.94 -5.98
CA GLU A 60 28.69 -2.84 -5.64
C GLU A 60 28.13 -4.25 -5.44
N ASP A 61 28.70 -5.24 -6.13
CA ASP A 61 28.32 -6.65 -5.94
C ASP A 61 28.70 -7.06 -4.50
N ALA A 62 27.69 -7.30 -3.66
CA ALA A 62 27.83 -7.70 -2.27
C ALA A 62 28.07 -9.22 -2.08
#